data_AF-A0AAP2CT86-F1
#
_entry.id   AF-A0AAP2CT86-F1
#
_cell.length_a   1.000
_cell.length_b   1.000
_cell.length_c   1.000
_cell.angle_alpha   90.00
_cell.angle_beta   90.00
_cell.angle_gamma   90.00
#
_symmetry.space_group_name_H-M   'P 1'
#
loop_
_entity.id
_entity.type
_entity.pdbx_description
1 polymer ?
#
loop_
_entity_poly.entity_id
_entity_poly.type
_entity_poly.pdbx_seq_one_letter_code
_entity_poly.pdbx_strand_id
1 'polypeptide(L)'
;MPLVQISARNRAAPISADQARAIQKAHQRLAPEAPILIMVHGFKYAPDCPGHCPFDSLFAPQNHSAYTRSRSWPHALGLRPGRESATEPLCIGFGWQGRGALHRVYRRAAQAGQALAGLIEDLAALAPGRRIDLMAHSMGARVVLSALPRLRPGLLGTAILMAGAEFRKPAEAALASPAGQSLQLINIISRENWLFDYMFEWALAPHLWRSRSLGRGLGRGLIRGTAARVDLPIDDTAALSALKSHGLTIAPRQKRICHWSVYLRPGIFGLYRRLLLNPALLPELHQSLRANAQPTRRLQWITSSWPPLPFGGKSTS
;
A
#
# COMPACT_ATOMS: atom_id res chain seq x y z
N MET A 1 4.71 24.17 1.12
CA MET A 1 4.49 22.86 0.49
C MET A 1 3.01 22.81 0.17
N PRO A 2 2.57 22.52 -1.07
CA PRO A 2 1.18 22.22 -1.27
C PRO A 2 0.94 20.80 -0.73
N LEU A 3 0.53 20.73 0.53
CA LEU A 3 -0.13 19.56 1.09
C LEU A 3 -1.61 19.90 1.10
N VAL A 4 -2.39 19.19 0.31
CA VAL A 4 -3.83 19.38 0.22
C VAL A 4 -4.50 18.23 0.98
N GLN A 5 -5.43 18.55 1.87
CA GLN A 5 -6.14 17.55 2.66
C GLN A 5 -7.56 17.42 2.11
N ILE A 6 -7.92 16.23 1.64
CA ILE A 6 -9.22 15.97 1.01
C ILE A 6 -9.87 14.79 1.72
N SER A 7 -11.13 14.93 2.09
CA SER A 7 -11.88 13.88 2.78
C SER A 7 -13.00 13.33 1.91
N ALA A 8 -13.08 12.01 1.84
CA ALA A 8 -14.23 11.32 1.27
C ALA A 8 -15.48 11.57 2.13
N ARG A 9 -16.54 12.05 1.49
CA ARG A 9 -17.89 12.14 2.03
C ARG A 9 -18.78 11.22 1.20
N ASN A 10 -19.24 10.13 1.83
CA ASN A 10 -19.95 9.05 1.14
C ASN A 10 -19.14 8.46 -0.03
N ARG A 11 -19.58 8.66 -1.27
CA ARG A 11 -18.95 8.15 -2.50
C ARG A 11 -18.26 9.25 -3.32
N ALA A 12 -18.13 10.46 -2.76
CA ALA A 12 -17.47 11.59 -3.39
C ALA A 12 -16.35 12.11 -2.50
N ALA A 13 -15.34 12.75 -3.10
CA ALA A 13 -14.28 13.46 -2.40
C ALA A 13 -14.20 14.87 -2.97
N PRO A 14 -15.14 15.77 -2.58
CA PRO A 14 -15.27 17.07 -3.20
C PRO A 14 -14.00 17.90 -2.99
N ILE A 15 -13.55 18.56 -4.05
CA ILE A 15 -12.46 19.53 -4.03
C ILE A 15 -13.09 20.93 -3.85
N SER A 16 -12.71 21.65 -2.79
CA SER A 16 -13.13 23.03 -2.60
C SER A 16 -12.44 23.96 -3.61
N ALA A 17 -13.00 25.16 -3.82
CA ALA A 17 -12.39 26.15 -4.70
C ALA A 17 -10.95 26.51 -4.29
N ASP A 18 -10.67 26.59 -2.99
CA ASP A 18 -9.32 26.82 -2.46
C ASP A 18 -8.37 25.67 -2.75
N GLN A 19 -8.84 24.43 -2.59
CA GLN A 19 -8.05 23.24 -2.89
C GLN A 19 -7.74 23.15 -4.38
N ALA A 20 -8.73 23.42 -5.24
CA ALA A 20 -8.54 23.44 -6.69
C ALA A 20 -7.52 24.50 -7.10
N ARG A 21 -7.61 25.73 -6.57
CA ARG A 21 -6.62 26.79 -6.80
C ARG A 21 -5.23 26.38 -6.32
N ALA A 22 -5.12 25.74 -5.17
CA ALA A 22 -3.84 25.27 -4.64
C ALA A 22 -3.21 24.18 -5.54
N ILE A 23 -4.02 23.26 -6.06
CA ILE A 23 -3.59 22.21 -6.98
C ILE A 23 -3.12 22.81 -8.32
N GLN A 24 -3.89 23.74 -8.90
CA GLN A 24 -3.54 24.41 -10.15
C GLN A 24 -2.27 25.24 -10.02
N LYS A 25 -2.14 26.00 -8.93
CA LYS A 25 -0.92 26.77 -8.63
C LYS A 25 0.29 25.85 -8.46
N ALA A 26 0.13 24.70 -7.81
CA ALA A 26 1.19 23.71 -7.70
C ALA A 26 1.55 23.13 -9.08
N HIS A 27 0.56 22.78 -9.90
CA HIS A 27 0.78 22.27 -11.25
C HIS A 27 1.62 23.22 -12.13
N GLN A 28 1.37 24.53 -12.04
CA GLN A 28 2.13 25.56 -12.76
C GLN A 28 3.57 25.72 -12.26
N ARG A 29 3.83 25.46 -10.97
CA ARG A 29 5.15 25.64 -10.36
C ARG A 29 6.04 24.40 -10.47
N LEU A 30 5.44 23.21 -10.44
CA LEU A 30 6.16 21.94 -10.38
C LEU A 30 6.67 21.53 -11.76
N ALA A 31 7.94 21.08 -11.80
CA ALA A 31 8.56 20.49 -12.99
C ALA A 31 7.69 19.35 -13.53
N PRO A 32 7.55 19.17 -14.86
CA PRO A 32 6.60 18.23 -15.46
C PRO A 32 6.64 16.80 -14.89
N GLU A 33 7.82 16.35 -14.46
CA GLU A 33 8.11 15.00 -13.97
C GLU A 33 7.70 14.79 -12.50
N ALA A 34 7.50 15.87 -11.74
CA ALA A 34 7.08 15.80 -10.34
C ALA A 34 5.64 15.27 -10.26
N PRO A 35 5.38 14.17 -9.53
CA PRO A 35 4.05 13.55 -9.52
C PRO A 35 3.11 14.23 -8.51
N ILE A 36 1.82 13.92 -8.62
CA ILE A 36 0.86 14.09 -7.52
C ILE A 36 0.88 12.80 -6.71
N LEU A 37 1.22 12.87 -5.42
CA LEU A 37 1.16 11.75 -4.50
C LEU A 37 -0.12 11.81 -3.67
N ILE A 38 -1.00 10.81 -3.81
CA ILE A 38 -2.15 10.64 -2.91
C ILE A 38 -1.80 9.62 -1.83
N MET A 39 -1.87 10.07 -0.57
CA MET A 39 -1.63 9.24 0.61
C MET A 39 -2.96 8.82 1.24
N VAL A 40 -3.13 7.52 1.47
CA VAL A 40 -4.38 6.92 1.97
C VAL A 40 -4.12 6.15 3.27
N HIS A 41 -4.82 6.53 4.33
CA HIS A 41 -4.64 5.90 5.64
C HIS A 41 -5.41 4.57 5.74
N GLY A 42 -5.15 3.83 6.81
CA GLY A 42 -5.80 2.55 7.11
C GLY A 42 -6.92 2.64 8.15
N PHE A 43 -7.24 1.47 8.73
CA PHE A 43 -8.20 1.31 9.83
C PHE A 43 -7.80 2.14 11.06
N LYS A 44 -8.81 2.54 11.87
CA LYS A 44 -8.74 3.35 13.10
C LYS A 44 -8.63 4.88 12.92
N TYR A 45 -8.44 5.36 11.70
CA TYR A 45 -8.44 6.80 11.41
C TYR A 45 -9.78 7.26 10.85
N ALA A 46 -10.17 8.49 11.17
CA ALA A 46 -11.36 9.14 10.65
C ALA A 46 -11.12 10.66 10.62
N PRO A 47 -11.32 11.33 9.46
CA PRO A 47 -11.33 12.79 9.39
C PRO A 47 -12.26 13.40 10.44
N ASP A 48 -11.87 14.57 10.96
CA ASP A 48 -12.64 15.35 11.93
C ASP A 48 -12.91 14.64 13.27
N CYS A 49 -12.22 13.54 13.55
CA CYS A 49 -12.31 12.79 14.80
C CYS A 49 -11.08 13.06 15.68
N PRO A 50 -11.22 13.82 16.79
CA PRO A 50 -10.09 14.14 17.67
C PRO A 50 -9.30 12.90 18.12
N GLY A 51 -7.97 12.99 18.09
CA GLY A 51 -7.06 11.89 18.41
C GLY A 51 -6.98 10.77 17.38
N HIS A 52 -7.82 10.82 16.33
CA HIS A 52 -7.91 9.82 15.28
C HIS A 52 -7.94 10.43 13.87
N CYS A 53 -7.83 11.74 13.76
CA CYS A 53 -7.76 12.45 12.50
C CYS A 53 -6.41 12.14 11.82
N PRO A 54 -6.41 11.63 10.59
CA PRO A 54 -5.17 11.35 9.87
C PRO A 54 -4.41 12.65 9.54
N PHE A 55 -5.11 13.78 9.41
CA PHE A 55 -4.53 15.09 9.10
C PHE A 55 -3.71 15.68 10.26
N ASP A 56 -4.04 15.30 11.50
CA ASP A 56 -3.31 15.72 12.69
C ASP A 56 -2.07 14.84 12.96
N SER A 57 -1.94 13.72 12.24
CA SER A 57 -0.93 12.69 12.51
C SER A 57 -0.19 12.24 11.25
N LEU A 58 -0.70 11.23 10.54
CA LEU A 58 -0.03 10.63 9.37
C LEU A 58 0.20 11.61 8.23
N PHE A 59 -0.74 12.53 8.01
CA PHE A 59 -0.70 13.50 6.92
C PHE A 59 -0.36 14.91 7.40
N ALA A 60 0.07 15.08 8.65
CA ALA A 60 0.52 16.38 9.12
C ALA A 60 1.81 16.80 8.38
N PRO A 61 2.12 18.10 8.23
CA PRO A 61 3.38 18.56 7.64
C PRO A 61 4.63 18.16 8.42
N GLN A 62 4.48 17.87 9.72
CA GLN A 62 5.56 17.52 10.64
C GLN A 62 5.08 16.47 11.64
N ASN A 63 6.03 15.76 12.26
CA ASN A 63 5.71 14.85 13.35
C ASN A 63 5.18 15.63 14.56
N HIS A 64 4.25 15.01 15.29
CA HIS A 64 3.72 15.57 16.52
C HIS A 64 3.98 14.59 17.67
N SER A 65 4.54 15.08 18.78
CA SER A 65 5.00 14.27 19.91
C SER A 65 3.89 13.42 20.54
N ALA A 66 2.64 13.92 20.51
CA ALA A 66 1.47 13.20 21.01
C ALA A 66 1.18 11.87 20.28
N TYR A 67 1.71 11.64 19.07
CA TYR A 67 1.43 10.45 18.27
C TYR A 67 2.66 9.54 18.10
N THR A 68 3.09 8.87 19.17
CA THR A 68 4.31 8.04 19.21
C THR A 68 4.31 6.84 18.25
N ARG A 69 3.14 6.40 17.77
CA ARG A 69 3.00 5.30 16.79
C ARG A 69 2.63 5.77 15.37
N SER A 70 2.67 7.08 15.14
CA SER A 70 2.36 7.69 13.85
C SER A 70 3.51 8.62 13.46
N ARG A 71 4.07 8.36 12.28
CA ARG A 71 5.05 9.24 11.66
C ARG A 71 4.32 10.04 10.58
N SER A 72 4.56 11.34 10.50
CA SER A 72 4.11 12.16 9.38
C SER A 72 4.78 11.65 8.11
N TRP A 73 3.98 11.18 7.14
CA TRP A 73 4.46 10.65 5.88
C TRP A 73 5.05 11.75 4.99
N PRO A 74 4.43 12.95 4.83
CA PRO A 74 5.07 14.05 4.10
C PRO A 74 6.47 14.37 4.64
N HIS A 75 6.59 14.53 5.96
CA HIS A 75 7.85 14.81 6.62
C HIS A 75 8.87 13.68 6.42
N ALA A 76 8.43 12.42 6.55
CA ALA A 76 9.27 11.25 6.39
C ALA A 76 9.77 11.04 4.96
N LEU A 77 8.97 11.44 3.96
CA LEU A 77 9.36 11.52 2.56
C LEU A 77 10.36 12.65 2.28
N GLY A 78 10.74 13.43 3.29
CA GLY A 78 11.70 14.54 3.17
C GLY A 78 11.07 15.84 2.69
N LEU A 79 9.73 15.91 2.60
CA LEU A 79 9.02 17.12 2.18
C LEU A 79 8.92 18.05 3.39
N ARG A 80 9.66 19.15 3.35
CA ARG A 80 9.76 20.10 4.48
C ARG A 80 9.12 21.44 4.11
N PRO A 81 8.28 22.02 4.98
CA PRO A 81 7.82 23.39 4.82
C PRO A 81 9.01 24.35 4.63
N GLY A 82 8.89 25.30 3.70
CA GLY A 82 9.92 26.31 3.42
C GLY A 82 11.13 25.86 2.59
N ARG A 83 11.21 24.58 2.18
CA ARG A 83 12.27 24.07 1.28
C ARG A 83 11.69 23.44 0.03
N GLU A 84 10.74 24.12 -0.59
CA GLU A 84 10.00 23.59 -1.73
C GLU A 84 10.89 23.53 -2.97
N SER A 85 11.05 22.33 -3.53
CA SER A 85 11.64 22.15 -4.85
C SER A 85 10.55 22.08 -5.92
N ALA A 86 10.87 22.44 -7.16
CA ALA A 86 10.00 22.18 -8.31
C ALA A 86 9.90 20.68 -8.64
N THR A 87 10.85 19.87 -8.18
CA THR A 87 10.91 18.41 -8.42
C THR A 87 10.21 17.57 -7.34
N GLU A 88 9.72 18.23 -6.27
CA GLU A 88 9.00 17.54 -5.20
C GLU A 88 7.54 17.27 -5.56
N PRO A 89 6.96 16.14 -5.11
CA PRO A 89 5.58 15.83 -5.40
C PRO A 89 4.60 16.79 -4.73
N LEU A 90 3.50 17.09 -5.43
CA LEU A 90 2.29 17.64 -4.81
C LEU A 90 1.68 16.55 -3.92
N CYS A 91 1.55 16.79 -2.62
CA CYS A 91 1.00 15.80 -1.70
C CYS A 91 -0.47 16.04 -1.42
N ILE A 92 -1.25 14.96 -1.49
CA ILE A 92 -2.66 14.96 -1.14
C ILE A 92 -2.88 13.92 -0.03
N GLY A 93 -3.29 14.38 1.15
CA GLY A 93 -3.79 13.49 2.19
C GLY A 93 -5.25 13.14 1.91
N PHE A 94 -5.54 11.87 1.65
CA PHE A 94 -6.90 11.39 1.42
C PHE A 94 -7.48 10.74 2.68
N GLY A 95 -8.40 11.43 3.31
CA GLY A 95 -9.13 11.01 4.50
C GLY A 95 -10.40 10.23 4.17
N TRP A 96 -10.70 9.17 4.91
CA TRP A 96 -11.96 8.42 4.81
C TRP A 96 -12.39 7.86 6.16
N GLN A 97 -13.65 7.45 6.29
CA GLN A 97 -14.22 6.96 7.55
C GLN A 97 -13.76 5.52 7.89
N GLY A 98 -12.52 5.39 8.36
CA GLY A 98 -11.82 4.14 8.66
C GLY A 98 -12.05 3.57 10.07
N ARG A 99 -13.06 4.05 10.80
CA ARG A 99 -13.39 3.61 12.17
C ARG A 99 -14.73 2.86 12.27
N GLY A 100 -14.81 1.99 13.26
CA GLY A 100 -16.00 1.20 13.59
C GLY A 100 -15.77 -0.30 13.46
N ALA A 101 -16.87 -1.07 13.43
CA ALA A 101 -16.80 -2.52 13.27
C ALA A 101 -16.13 -2.91 11.94
N LEU A 102 -15.23 -3.90 11.99
CA LEU A 102 -14.32 -4.22 10.88
C LEU A 102 -15.06 -4.49 9.56
N HIS A 103 -16.14 -5.28 9.57
CA HIS A 103 -16.95 -5.56 8.39
C HIS A 103 -17.58 -4.29 7.78
N ARG A 104 -18.02 -3.33 8.60
CA ARG A 104 -18.55 -2.04 8.12
C ARG A 104 -17.45 -1.21 7.51
N VAL A 105 -16.29 -1.16 8.15
CA VAL A 105 -15.14 -0.40 7.63
C VAL A 105 -14.63 -1.01 6.32
N TYR A 106 -14.61 -2.33 6.20
CA TYR A 106 -14.26 -3.01 4.94
C TYR A 106 -15.22 -2.63 3.81
N ARG A 107 -16.55 -2.55 4.06
CA ARG A 107 -17.50 -2.03 3.06
C ARG A 107 -17.28 -0.55 2.75
N ARG A 108 -17.03 0.29 3.77
CA ARG A 108 -16.76 1.72 3.60
C ARG A 108 -15.47 1.98 2.82
N ALA A 109 -14.44 1.15 2.98
CA ALA A 109 -13.20 1.26 2.22
C ALA A 109 -13.47 1.14 0.71
N ALA A 110 -14.36 0.24 0.28
CA ALA A 110 -14.76 0.14 -1.11
C ALA A 110 -15.55 1.38 -1.59
N GLN A 111 -16.42 1.95 -0.75
CA GLN A 111 -17.12 3.20 -1.07
C GLN A 111 -16.16 4.39 -1.17
N ALA A 112 -15.18 4.48 -0.27
CA ALA A 112 -14.12 5.46 -0.33
C ALA A 112 -13.25 5.29 -1.59
N GLY A 113 -13.10 4.06 -2.11
CA GLY A 113 -12.46 3.83 -3.40
C GLY A 113 -13.20 4.46 -4.58
N GLN A 114 -14.54 4.56 -4.50
CA GLN A 114 -15.33 5.30 -5.50
C GLN A 114 -15.07 6.80 -5.42
N ALA A 115 -14.98 7.33 -4.20
CA ALA A 115 -14.63 8.73 -3.95
C ALA A 115 -13.20 9.03 -4.44
N LEU A 116 -12.26 8.11 -4.20
CA LEU A 116 -10.88 8.22 -4.68
C LEU A 116 -10.80 8.20 -6.21
N ALA A 117 -11.59 7.36 -6.88
CA ALA A 117 -11.63 7.34 -8.34
C ALA A 117 -12.10 8.69 -8.91
N GLY A 118 -13.16 9.28 -8.34
CA GLY A 118 -13.63 10.62 -8.72
C GLY A 118 -12.54 11.68 -8.50
N LEU A 119 -11.89 11.67 -7.34
CA LEU A 119 -10.78 12.58 -7.05
C LEU A 119 -9.63 12.45 -8.07
N ILE A 120 -9.26 11.23 -8.47
CA ILE A 120 -8.18 11.02 -9.45
C ILE A 120 -8.55 11.63 -10.81
N GLU A 121 -9.80 11.48 -11.26
CA GLU A 121 -10.28 12.10 -12.50
C GLU A 121 -10.32 13.63 -12.39
N ASP A 122 -10.78 14.18 -11.26
CA ASP A 122 -10.78 15.62 -11.00
C ASP A 122 -9.34 16.18 -11.01
N LEU A 123 -8.38 15.46 -10.42
CA LEU A 123 -6.97 15.84 -10.45
C LEU A 123 -6.38 15.79 -11.85
N ALA A 124 -6.74 14.78 -12.66
CA ALA A 124 -6.31 14.69 -14.05
C ALA A 124 -6.85 15.87 -14.89
N ALA A 125 -8.04 16.39 -14.56
CA ALA A 125 -8.58 17.59 -15.19
C ALA A 125 -7.91 18.89 -14.69
N LEU A 126 -7.63 18.99 -13.39
CA LEU A 126 -6.99 20.17 -12.79
C LEU A 126 -5.49 20.29 -13.11
N ALA A 127 -4.83 19.17 -13.37
CA ALA A 127 -3.40 19.07 -13.66
C ALA A 127 -3.14 18.10 -14.83
N PRO A 128 -3.51 18.47 -16.08
CA PRO A 128 -3.37 17.58 -17.23
C PRO A 128 -1.94 17.08 -17.46
N GLY A 129 -1.81 15.83 -17.91
CA GLY A 129 -0.53 15.19 -18.21
C GLY A 129 0.34 14.85 -16.99
N ARG A 130 -0.11 15.18 -15.77
CA ARG A 130 0.63 14.93 -14.54
C ARG A 130 0.45 13.48 -14.07
N ARG A 131 1.56 12.80 -13.77
CA ARG A 131 1.52 11.45 -13.17
C ARG A 131 0.90 11.50 -11.77
N ILE A 132 -0.02 10.57 -11.49
CA ILE A 132 -0.60 10.39 -10.16
C ILE A 132 -0.09 9.07 -9.55
N ASP A 133 0.58 9.18 -8.40
CA ASP A 133 1.11 8.07 -7.63
C ASP A 133 0.32 7.90 -6.32
N LEU A 134 0.24 6.68 -5.82
CA LEU A 134 -0.55 6.31 -4.65
C LEU A 134 0.33 5.70 -3.56
N MET A 135 0.06 6.05 -2.31
CA MET A 135 0.63 5.38 -1.14
C MET A 135 -0.47 5.06 -0.15
N ALA A 136 -0.67 3.79 0.18
CA ALA A 136 -1.78 3.37 1.04
C ALA A 136 -1.35 2.39 2.12
N HIS A 137 -1.86 2.58 3.34
CA HIS A 137 -1.58 1.68 4.47
C HIS A 137 -2.76 0.76 4.79
N SER A 138 -2.49 -0.52 5.04
CA SER A 138 -3.46 -1.46 5.61
C SER A 138 -4.76 -1.47 4.79
N MET A 139 -5.91 -1.20 5.40
CA MET A 139 -7.21 -1.16 4.71
C MET A 139 -7.33 -0.02 3.68
N GLY A 140 -6.41 0.95 3.67
CA GLY A 140 -6.27 1.91 2.59
C GLY A 140 -5.93 1.23 1.25
N ALA A 141 -5.28 0.05 1.27
CA ALA A 141 -5.04 -0.72 0.06
C ALA A 141 -6.35 -1.12 -0.65
N ARG A 142 -7.39 -1.47 0.12
CA ARG A 142 -8.72 -1.74 -0.43
C ARG A 142 -9.34 -0.49 -1.07
N VAL A 143 -9.13 0.69 -0.49
CA VAL A 143 -9.59 1.96 -1.07
C VAL A 143 -8.96 2.16 -2.45
N VAL A 144 -7.63 2.02 -2.54
CA VAL A 144 -6.88 2.12 -3.82
C VAL A 144 -7.35 1.09 -4.82
N LEU A 145 -7.41 -0.20 -4.45
CA LEU A 145 -7.79 -1.27 -5.35
C LEU A 145 -9.25 -1.14 -5.82
N SER A 146 -10.15 -0.67 -4.96
CA SER A 146 -11.57 -0.46 -5.32
C SER A 146 -11.77 0.72 -6.28
N ALA A 147 -10.78 1.61 -6.42
CA ALA A 147 -10.83 2.71 -7.37
C ALA A 147 -10.49 2.24 -8.81
N LEU A 148 -9.58 1.28 -8.96
CA LEU A 148 -9.01 0.88 -10.26
C LEU A 148 -10.03 0.55 -11.35
N PRO A 149 -11.11 -0.22 -11.09
CA PRO A 149 -12.09 -0.57 -12.14
C PRO A 149 -12.84 0.62 -12.75
N ARG A 150 -12.76 1.80 -12.12
CA ARG A 150 -13.48 3.02 -12.55
C ARG A 150 -12.58 4.03 -13.25
N LEU A 151 -11.28 3.75 -13.31
CA LEU A 151 -10.29 4.66 -13.85
C LEU A 151 -9.95 4.29 -15.30
N ARG A 152 -9.65 5.33 -16.09
CA ARG A 152 -9.07 5.15 -17.41
C ARG A 152 -7.61 4.67 -17.30
N PRO A 153 -7.13 3.87 -18.27
CA PRO A 153 -5.73 3.43 -18.27
C PRO A 153 -4.76 4.61 -18.37
N GLY A 154 -3.59 4.47 -17.76
CA GLY A 154 -2.51 5.47 -17.82
C GLY A 154 -2.64 6.68 -16.88
N LEU A 155 -3.73 6.83 -16.14
CA LEU A 155 -3.86 7.91 -15.13
C LEU A 155 -2.93 7.72 -13.92
N LEU A 156 -2.67 6.46 -13.56
CA LEU A 156 -1.85 6.11 -12.42
C LEU A 156 -0.47 5.63 -12.85
N GLY A 157 0.56 6.07 -12.11
CA GLY A 157 1.94 5.61 -12.27
C GLY A 157 2.25 4.43 -11.37
N THR A 158 2.55 4.73 -10.11
CA THR A 158 3.00 3.75 -9.10
C THR A 158 2.10 3.77 -7.87
N ALA A 159 1.73 2.58 -7.38
CA ALA A 159 1.05 2.40 -6.10
C ALA A 159 1.93 1.62 -5.11
N ILE A 160 2.13 2.21 -3.93
CA ILE A 160 2.84 1.60 -2.79
C ILE A 160 1.79 1.17 -1.77
N LEU A 161 1.60 -0.14 -1.62
CA LEU A 161 0.70 -0.72 -0.62
C LEU A 161 1.50 -1.19 0.59
N MET A 162 1.31 -0.55 1.73
CA MET A 162 1.98 -0.83 2.99
C MET A 162 1.15 -1.78 3.84
N ALA A 163 1.54 -3.06 3.92
CA ALA A 163 0.82 -4.11 4.64
C ALA A 163 -0.67 -4.20 4.24
N GLY A 164 -0.95 -4.31 2.93
CA GLY A 164 -2.30 -4.18 2.38
C GLY A 164 -3.33 -5.14 2.98
N ALA A 165 -4.40 -4.59 3.56
CA ALA A 165 -5.54 -5.34 4.11
C ALA A 165 -6.66 -5.46 3.08
N GLU A 166 -6.42 -6.25 2.06
CA GLU A 166 -7.38 -6.66 1.04
C GLU A 166 -7.19 -8.16 0.75
N PHE A 167 -8.24 -8.82 0.30
CA PHE A 167 -8.18 -10.20 -0.15
C PHE A 167 -7.65 -10.31 -1.59
N ARG A 168 -6.89 -11.36 -1.88
CA ARG A 168 -6.28 -11.58 -3.20
C ARG A 168 -7.29 -11.57 -4.35
N LYS A 169 -8.43 -12.25 -4.20
CA LYS A 169 -9.45 -12.33 -5.27
C LYS A 169 -9.99 -10.95 -5.70
N PRO A 170 -10.50 -10.09 -4.79
CA PRO A 170 -10.84 -8.71 -5.14
C PRO A 170 -9.66 -7.91 -5.73
N ALA A 171 -8.45 -8.09 -5.20
CA ALA A 171 -7.26 -7.41 -5.72
C ALA A 171 -6.91 -7.85 -7.15
N GLU A 172 -7.03 -9.14 -7.45
CA GLU A 172 -6.88 -9.73 -8.79
C GLU A 172 -7.86 -9.11 -9.78
N ALA A 173 -9.15 -9.07 -9.42
CA ALA A 173 -10.17 -8.45 -10.25
C ALA A 173 -9.89 -6.95 -10.50
N ALA A 174 -9.48 -6.21 -9.46
CA ALA A 174 -9.12 -4.81 -9.59
C ALA A 174 -7.90 -4.59 -10.50
N LEU A 175 -6.88 -5.42 -10.36
CA LEU A 175 -5.64 -5.34 -11.15
C LEU A 175 -5.80 -5.87 -12.58
N ALA A 176 -6.87 -6.62 -12.87
CA ALA A 176 -7.24 -7.03 -14.22
C ALA A 176 -7.96 -5.91 -15.00
N SER A 177 -8.44 -4.85 -14.35
CA SER A 177 -9.02 -3.68 -15.01
C SER A 177 -8.00 -2.94 -15.89
N PRO A 178 -8.42 -2.14 -16.90
CA PRO A 178 -7.51 -1.40 -17.77
C PRO A 178 -6.51 -0.52 -17.00
N ALA A 179 -6.97 0.26 -16.01
CA ALA A 179 -6.07 1.05 -15.16
C ALA A 179 -5.15 0.18 -14.29
N GLY A 180 -5.67 -0.94 -13.78
CA GLY A 180 -4.89 -1.91 -13.02
C GLY A 180 -3.77 -2.58 -13.82
N GLN A 181 -3.96 -2.79 -15.12
CA GLN A 181 -2.95 -3.39 -16.01
C GLN A 181 -1.78 -2.44 -16.28
N SER A 182 -2.03 -1.14 -16.38
CA SER A 182 -0.99 -0.11 -16.55
C SER A 182 -0.31 0.32 -15.26
N LEU A 183 -0.91 0.05 -14.11
CA LEU A 183 -0.41 0.46 -12.80
C LEU A 183 0.81 -0.35 -12.36
N GLN A 184 1.91 0.32 -12.06
CA GLN A 184 3.00 -0.31 -11.32
C GLN A 184 2.64 -0.45 -9.85
N LEU A 185 2.85 -1.64 -9.27
CA LEU A 185 2.43 -1.94 -7.91
C LEU A 185 3.57 -2.54 -7.10
N ILE A 186 3.83 -1.97 -5.93
CA ILE A 186 4.65 -2.61 -4.92
C ILE A 186 3.85 -2.85 -3.66
N ASN A 187 3.74 -4.12 -3.27
CA ASN A 187 3.11 -4.58 -2.05
C ASN A 187 4.20 -4.85 -1.01
N ILE A 188 4.30 -3.96 -0.03
CA ILE A 188 5.23 -4.06 1.07
C ILE A 188 4.65 -5.02 2.09
N ILE A 189 5.29 -6.17 2.25
CA ILE A 189 4.85 -7.21 3.18
C ILE A 189 5.89 -7.39 4.28
N SER A 190 5.44 -7.84 5.44
CA SER A 190 6.35 -8.29 6.48
C SER A 190 5.78 -9.42 7.30
N ARG A 191 6.61 -10.42 7.65
CA ARG A 191 6.22 -11.45 8.62
C ARG A 191 5.93 -10.86 10.00
N GLU A 192 6.34 -9.63 10.31
CA GLU A 192 5.93 -8.93 11.53
C GLU A 192 4.42 -8.61 11.56
N ASN A 193 3.77 -8.55 10.41
CA ASN A 193 2.36 -8.20 10.28
C ASN A 193 1.40 -9.39 10.49
N TRP A 194 1.93 -10.61 10.66
CA TRP A 194 1.17 -11.86 10.57
C TRP A 194 -0.07 -11.93 11.46
N LEU A 195 -0.01 -11.38 12.68
CA LEU A 195 -1.14 -11.38 13.62
C LEU A 195 -2.30 -10.54 13.08
N PHE A 196 -2.01 -9.39 12.48
CA PHE A 196 -3.01 -8.49 11.92
C PHE A 196 -3.65 -9.09 10.68
N ASP A 197 -2.85 -9.74 9.82
CA ASP A 197 -3.35 -10.48 8.66
C ASP A 197 -4.27 -11.62 9.08
N TYR A 198 -3.89 -12.36 10.12
CA TYR A 198 -4.72 -13.44 10.67
C TYR A 198 -6.03 -12.90 11.25
N MET A 199 -5.98 -11.84 12.07
CA MET A 199 -7.17 -11.21 12.64
C MET A 199 -8.11 -10.68 11.54
N PHE A 200 -7.56 -10.06 10.49
CA PHE A 200 -8.31 -9.57 9.35
C PHE A 200 -8.99 -10.71 8.59
N GLU A 201 -8.22 -11.76 8.26
CA GLU A 201 -8.74 -12.96 7.59
C GLU A 201 -9.85 -13.59 8.40
N TRP A 202 -9.67 -13.80 9.71
CA TRP A 202 -10.67 -14.43 10.58
C TRP A 202 -11.93 -13.58 10.76
N ALA A 203 -11.79 -12.28 11.04
CA ALA A 203 -12.93 -11.41 11.30
C ALA A 203 -13.81 -11.14 10.06
N LEU A 204 -13.28 -11.40 8.86
CA LEU A 204 -14.00 -11.30 7.59
C LEU A 204 -14.19 -12.67 6.89
N ALA A 205 -13.66 -13.75 7.46
CA ALA A 205 -13.70 -15.12 6.93
C ALA A 205 -15.11 -15.62 6.63
N PRO A 206 -16.17 -15.32 7.42
CA PRO A 206 -17.52 -15.81 7.13
C PRO A 206 -18.05 -15.37 5.75
N HIS A 207 -17.47 -14.33 5.15
CA HIS A 207 -17.91 -13.77 3.88
C HIS A 207 -17.04 -14.16 2.67
N LEU A 208 -15.85 -14.74 2.88
CA LEU A 208 -14.81 -14.91 1.84
C LEU A 208 -13.98 -16.19 2.04
N TRP A 209 -14.66 -17.32 2.25
CA TRP A 209 -14.04 -18.61 2.58
C TRP A 209 -12.86 -18.95 1.63
N ARG A 210 -11.73 -19.36 2.21
CA ARG A 210 -10.45 -19.69 1.54
C ARG A 210 -9.72 -18.54 0.84
N SER A 211 -10.13 -17.28 1.01
CA SER A 211 -9.40 -16.14 0.45
C SER A 211 -8.25 -15.71 1.37
N ARG A 212 -7.06 -15.50 0.80
CA ARG A 212 -5.87 -15.00 1.53
C ARG A 212 -5.76 -13.49 1.42
N SER A 213 -5.23 -12.85 2.45
CA SER A 213 -4.91 -11.41 2.43
C SER A 213 -3.66 -11.10 1.59
N LEU A 214 -3.57 -9.85 1.11
CA LEU A 214 -2.38 -9.31 0.42
C LEU A 214 -1.17 -9.18 1.35
N GLY A 215 -1.37 -9.13 2.68
CA GLY A 215 -0.27 -9.19 3.65
C GLY A 215 0.55 -10.49 3.55
N ARG A 216 -0.03 -11.57 3.00
CA ARG A 216 0.68 -12.82 2.65
C ARG A 216 1.31 -12.82 1.26
N GLY A 217 1.35 -11.66 0.59
CA GLY A 217 1.79 -11.47 -0.79
C GLY A 217 0.66 -11.54 -1.80
N LEU A 218 0.87 -10.96 -2.98
CA LEU A 218 0.04 -11.02 -4.17
C LEU A 218 -0.06 -12.47 -4.70
N GLY A 219 1.03 -13.22 -4.69
CA GLY A 219 1.06 -14.60 -5.22
C GLY A 219 1.31 -14.69 -6.73
N ARG A 220 1.59 -15.91 -7.23
CA ARG A 220 2.09 -16.13 -8.61
C ARG A 220 1.12 -15.70 -9.73
N GLY A 221 -0.19 -15.69 -9.47
CA GLY A 221 -1.22 -15.32 -10.46
C GLY A 221 -1.34 -13.82 -10.75
N LEU A 222 -0.90 -12.97 -9.81
CA LEU A 222 -1.02 -11.52 -9.87
C LEU A 222 0.14 -10.83 -10.62
N ILE A 223 1.20 -11.57 -10.92
CA ILE A 223 2.35 -11.19 -11.75
C ILE A 223 2.00 -11.36 -13.25
N ARG A 224 0.76 -11.07 -13.63
CA ARG A 224 0.29 -11.02 -15.02
C ARG A 224 -0.29 -9.65 -15.28
N GLY A 225 0.46 -8.85 -16.03
CA GLY A 225 0.19 -7.47 -16.40
C GLY A 225 1.39 -6.92 -17.16
N THR A 226 1.19 -5.84 -17.91
CA THR A 226 2.28 -5.18 -18.65
C THR A 226 3.18 -4.34 -17.72
N ALA A 227 2.63 -3.87 -16.60
CA ALA A 227 3.35 -3.12 -15.58
C ALA A 227 4.00 -4.00 -14.49
N ALA A 228 5.09 -3.52 -13.91
CA ALA A 228 5.83 -4.21 -12.84
C ALA A 228 4.98 -4.35 -11.57
N ARG A 229 4.95 -5.56 -11.00
CA ARG A 229 4.19 -5.89 -9.78
C ARG A 229 5.02 -6.75 -8.84
N VAL A 230 5.39 -6.19 -7.69
CA VAL A 230 6.35 -6.78 -6.76
C VAL A 230 5.76 -6.96 -5.37
N ASP A 231 5.91 -8.15 -4.80
CA ASP A 231 5.87 -8.33 -3.34
C ASP A 231 7.27 -8.08 -2.79
N LEU A 232 7.41 -7.09 -1.90
CA LEU A 232 8.69 -6.79 -1.26
C LEU A 232 8.62 -7.16 0.24
N PRO A 233 9.17 -8.32 0.64
CA PRO A 233 9.27 -8.71 2.03
C PRO A 233 10.39 -7.92 2.71
N ILE A 234 10.02 -6.91 3.51
CA ILE A 234 11.02 -6.01 4.11
C ILE A 234 11.80 -6.66 5.26
N ASP A 235 11.39 -7.82 5.77
CA ASP A 235 12.11 -8.57 6.80
C ASP A 235 12.84 -9.82 6.28
N ASP A 236 12.94 -9.96 4.97
CA ASP A 236 13.72 -11.03 4.32
C ASP A 236 15.14 -10.55 4.00
N THR A 237 16.16 -11.37 4.30
CA THR A 237 17.56 -10.99 4.14
C THR A 237 17.97 -10.85 2.68
N ALA A 238 17.44 -11.69 1.79
CA ALA A 238 17.73 -11.60 0.36
C ALA A 238 17.09 -10.35 -0.25
N ALA A 239 15.86 -10.02 0.13
CA ALA A 239 15.21 -8.78 -0.28
C ALA A 239 15.96 -7.54 0.22
N LEU A 240 16.41 -7.53 1.48
CA LEU A 240 17.22 -6.43 2.03
C LEU A 240 18.58 -6.30 1.33
N SER A 241 19.21 -7.42 0.95
CA SER A 241 20.46 -7.43 0.19
C SER A 241 20.27 -6.84 -1.22
N ALA A 242 19.18 -7.22 -1.91
CA ALA A 242 18.83 -6.65 -3.20
C ALA A 242 18.56 -5.14 -3.12
N LEU A 243 17.87 -4.67 -2.08
CA LEU A 243 17.69 -3.23 -1.87
C LEU A 243 19.04 -2.51 -1.64
N LYS A 244 19.93 -3.12 -0.87
CA LYS A 244 21.27 -2.57 -0.60
C LYS A 244 22.11 -2.45 -1.88
N SER A 245 22.02 -3.39 -2.82
CA SER A 245 22.73 -3.28 -4.12
C SER A 245 22.20 -2.12 -4.98
N HIS A 246 20.98 -1.64 -4.71
CA HIS A 246 20.39 -0.44 -5.30
C HIS A 246 20.63 0.83 -4.46
N GLY A 247 21.54 0.78 -3.48
CA GLY A 247 21.85 1.90 -2.59
C GLY A 247 20.78 2.21 -1.54
N LEU A 248 19.80 1.31 -1.34
CA LEU A 248 18.69 1.48 -0.40
C LEU A 248 18.91 0.63 0.85
N THR A 249 19.30 1.27 1.94
CA THR A 249 19.48 0.58 3.23
C THR A 249 18.21 0.67 4.07
N ILE A 250 17.66 -0.48 4.43
CA ILE A 250 16.53 -0.62 5.35
C ILE A 250 16.98 -1.48 6.52
N ALA A 251 16.63 -1.08 7.74
CA ALA A 251 17.00 -1.82 8.93
C ALA A 251 16.43 -3.26 8.91
N PRO A 252 17.13 -4.24 9.51
CA PRO A 252 16.60 -5.59 9.67
C PRO A 252 15.34 -5.58 10.55
N ARG A 253 14.68 -6.74 10.61
CA ARG A 253 13.52 -6.96 11.49
C ARG A 253 13.86 -6.58 12.94
N GLN A 254 12.99 -5.80 13.59
CA GLN A 254 13.22 -5.34 14.97
C GLN A 254 12.26 -5.99 15.98
N LYS A 255 11.08 -6.44 15.55
CA LYS A 255 10.05 -6.98 16.44
C LYS A 255 9.52 -8.31 15.92
N ARG A 256 8.88 -9.09 16.80
CA ARG A 256 8.18 -10.31 16.38
C ARG A 256 6.82 -9.99 15.75
N ILE A 257 6.08 -9.03 16.31
CA ILE A 257 4.76 -8.59 15.86
C ILE A 257 4.77 -7.06 15.76
N CYS A 258 4.53 -6.53 14.58
CA CYS A 258 4.47 -5.09 14.32
C CYS A 258 3.70 -4.82 13.02
N HIS A 259 2.56 -4.12 13.13
CA HIS A 259 1.82 -3.63 11.96
C HIS A 259 2.54 -2.45 11.29
N TRP A 260 3.22 -1.64 12.10
CA TRP A 260 3.72 -0.33 11.72
C TRP A 260 5.14 -0.37 11.17
N SER A 261 5.78 -1.54 11.09
CA SER A 261 7.16 -1.64 10.56
C SER A 261 7.26 -1.15 9.11
N VAL A 262 6.17 -1.22 8.36
CA VAL A 262 6.06 -0.67 7.00
C VAL A 262 6.18 0.86 6.92
N TYR A 263 6.12 1.60 8.03
CA TYR A 263 6.39 3.05 8.01
C TYR A 263 7.20 3.57 9.22
N LEU A 264 7.48 2.74 10.22
CA LEU A 264 8.36 3.11 11.35
C LEU A 264 9.79 2.59 11.19
N ARG A 265 10.02 1.65 10.28
CA ARG A 265 11.34 1.04 10.12
C ARG A 265 12.37 2.03 9.56
N PRO A 266 13.56 2.15 10.18
CA PRO A 266 14.60 3.01 9.66
C PRO A 266 14.96 2.68 8.20
N GLY A 267 15.07 3.71 7.37
CA GLY A 267 15.37 3.59 5.93
C GLY A 267 14.16 3.39 5.01
N ILE A 268 12.99 2.96 5.52
CA ILE A 268 11.84 2.58 4.67
C ILE A 268 11.33 3.73 3.79
N PHE A 269 11.30 4.96 4.31
CA PHE A 269 10.87 6.13 3.54
C PHE A 269 11.87 6.56 2.47
N GLY A 270 13.15 6.17 2.59
CA GLY A 270 14.14 6.35 1.53
C GLY A 270 13.78 5.53 0.29
N LEU A 271 13.35 4.28 0.48
CA LEU A 271 12.80 3.45 -0.58
C LEU A 271 11.56 4.10 -1.21
N TYR A 272 10.59 4.52 -0.39
CA TYR A 272 9.35 5.11 -0.91
C TYR A 272 9.60 6.38 -1.70
N ARG A 273 10.45 7.29 -1.20
CA ARG A 273 10.84 8.48 -1.94
C ARG A 273 11.50 8.12 -3.27
N ARG A 274 12.40 7.13 -3.28
CA ARG A 274 13.10 6.73 -4.52
C ARG A 274 12.15 6.12 -5.55
N LEU A 275 11.19 5.30 -5.14
CA LEU A 275 10.16 4.74 -6.03
C LEU A 275 9.27 5.82 -6.65
N LEU A 276 8.94 6.86 -5.87
CA LEU A 276 8.11 7.97 -6.34
C LEU A 276 8.86 8.90 -7.29
N LEU A 277 10.15 9.13 -7.05
CA LEU A 277 10.97 10.02 -7.89
C LEU A 277 11.59 9.31 -9.10
N ASN A 278 11.78 7.99 -9.03
CA ASN A 278 12.31 7.17 -10.12
C ASN A 278 11.39 5.97 -10.40
N PRO A 279 10.40 6.12 -11.30
CA PRO A 279 9.51 5.03 -11.69
C PRO A 279 10.21 3.82 -12.33
N ALA A 280 11.43 3.96 -12.86
CA ALA A 280 12.19 2.85 -13.44
C ALA A 280 12.72 1.88 -12.38
N LEU A 281 12.84 2.32 -11.12
CA LEU A 281 13.37 1.50 -10.03
C LEU A 281 12.52 0.25 -9.77
N LEU A 282 11.19 0.34 -9.89
CA LEU A 282 10.33 -0.81 -9.56
C LEU A 282 10.52 -1.98 -10.55
N PRO A 283 10.56 -1.78 -11.88
CA PRO A 283 10.99 -2.79 -12.83
C PRO A 283 12.39 -3.37 -12.54
N GLU A 284 13.37 -2.54 -12.20
CA GLU A 284 14.74 -2.98 -11.87
C GLU A 284 14.78 -3.87 -10.61
N LEU A 285 14.04 -3.48 -9.57
CA LEU A 285 13.87 -4.28 -8.36
C LEU A 285 13.14 -5.58 -8.66
N HIS A 286 12.10 -5.54 -9.50
CA HIS A 286 11.37 -6.73 -9.94
C HIS A 286 12.31 -7.75 -10.58
N GLN A 287 13.18 -7.30 -11.48
CA GLN A 287 14.17 -8.16 -12.13
C GLN A 287 15.20 -8.70 -11.13
N SER A 288 15.75 -7.84 -10.27
CA SER A 288 16.75 -8.20 -9.26
C SER A 288 16.21 -9.23 -8.25
N LEU A 289 14.98 -9.04 -7.78
CA LEU A 289 14.32 -9.96 -6.84
C LEU A 289 14.00 -11.30 -7.50
N ARG A 290 13.68 -11.33 -8.81
CA ARG A 290 13.49 -12.59 -9.55
C ARG A 290 14.79 -13.34 -9.80
N ALA A 291 15.87 -12.63 -10.12
CA ALA A 291 17.19 -13.25 -10.30
C ALA A 291 17.72 -13.87 -9.00
N ASN A 292 17.46 -13.19 -7.87
CA ASN A 292 17.88 -13.64 -6.54
C ASN A 292 16.87 -14.58 -5.86
N ALA A 293 15.70 -14.80 -6.47
CA ALA A 293 14.78 -15.82 -6.01
C ALA A 293 15.44 -17.17 -6.26
N GLN A 294 16.09 -17.73 -5.24
CA GLN A 294 16.53 -19.11 -5.27
C GLN A 294 15.32 -19.96 -5.71
N PRO A 295 15.49 -20.92 -6.63
CA PRO A 295 14.43 -21.87 -6.91
C PRO A 295 14.04 -22.44 -5.56
N THR A 296 12.82 -22.13 -5.11
CA THR A 296 12.32 -22.62 -3.84
C THR A 296 12.54 -24.12 -3.88
N ARG A 297 13.50 -24.64 -3.11
CA ARG A 297 13.48 -26.05 -2.73
C ARG A 297 12.08 -26.23 -2.22
N ARG A 298 11.26 -26.99 -2.96
CA ARG A 298 9.97 -27.46 -2.48
C ARG A 298 10.23 -27.89 -1.04
N LEU A 299 9.54 -27.28 -0.09
CA LEU A 299 9.43 -27.84 1.25
C LEU A 299 8.81 -29.24 1.05
N GLN A 300 9.67 -30.24 0.84
CA GLN A 300 9.37 -31.65 1.04
C GLN A 300 9.28 -31.82 2.54
N TRP A 301 8.20 -31.32 3.13
CA TRP A 301 7.89 -31.56 4.52
C TRP A 301 6.84 -32.66 4.53
N ILE A 302 7.31 -33.84 4.93
CA ILE A 302 6.55 -34.91 5.58
C ILE A 302 5.66 -35.73 4.63
N THR A 303 6.27 -36.66 3.88
CA THR A 303 5.77 -38.04 3.93
C THR A 303 6.38 -38.66 5.17
N SER A 304 5.76 -38.44 6.33
CA SER A 304 6.04 -39.26 7.50
C SER A 304 5.69 -40.69 7.10
N SER A 305 6.72 -41.51 6.89
CA SER A 305 6.66 -42.94 7.11
C SER A 305 6.11 -43.12 8.52
N TRP A 306 4.79 -43.32 8.62
CA TRP A 306 4.24 -43.95 9.81
C TRP A 306 4.87 -45.34 9.87
N PRO A 307 5.52 -45.73 10.96
CA PRO A 307 5.83 -47.14 11.16
C PRO A 307 4.50 -47.90 11.11
N PRO A 308 4.42 -49.07 10.46
CA PRO A 308 3.20 -49.85 10.47
C PRO A 308 2.83 -50.15 11.93
N LEU A 309 1.58 -49.82 12.28
CA LEU A 309 0.99 -50.17 13.56
C LEU A 309 1.09 -51.69 13.73
N PRO A 310 1.54 -52.21 14.88
CA PRO A 310 1.50 -53.63 15.16
C PRO A 310 0.04 -54.00 15.40
N PHE A 311 -0.65 -54.50 14.38
CA PHE A 311 -1.89 -55.22 14.60
C PHE A 311 -1.56 -56.57 15.23
N GLY A 312 -1.84 -56.65 16.53
CA GLY A 312 -1.87 -57.87 17.29
C GLY A 312 -2.84 -58.89 16.70
N GLY A 313 -2.56 -60.15 17.02
CA GLY A 313 -3.07 -61.34 16.36
C GLY A 313 -4.59 -61.51 16.30
N LYS A 314 -4.99 -62.35 15.35
CA LYS A 314 -6.07 -63.30 15.55
C LYS A 314 -5.60 -64.67 15.07
N SER A 315 -5.46 -65.58 16.03
CA SER A 315 -5.52 -67.02 15.82
C SER A 315 -6.90 -67.40 15.34
N THR A 316 -7.00 -68.20 14.28
CA THR A 316 -8.10 -69.16 14.09
C THR A 316 -7.66 -70.24 13.09
N SER A 317 -7.65 -71.46 13.61
CA SER A 317 -7.81 -72.79 12.98
C SER A 317 -6.79 -73.27 11.95
#